data_AF-A0A5K7ZHV5-F1
#
_entry.id   AF-A0A5K7ZHV5-F1
#
_cell.length_a   1.000
_cell.length_b   1.000
_cell.length_c   1.000
_cell.angle_alpha   90.00
_cell.angle_beta   90.00
_cell.angle_gamma   90.00
#
_symmetry.space_group_name_H-M   'P 1'
#
loop_
_entity.id
_entity.type
_entity.pdbx_description
1 polymer ?
#
loop_
_entity_poly.entity_id
_entity_poly.type
_entity_poly.pdbx_seq_one_letter_code
_entity_poly.pdbx_strand_id
1 'polypeptide(L)' 'MVTCRVDGIASSDVGAILDGDFEIAVRTGLHCAPLVHADLGTAPSGAVRFSLGPFTTEADIDAAIRAMAAIAG' A
#
# COMPACT_ATOMS: atom_id res chain seq x y z
N MET A 1 -8.38 -4.63 6.91
CA MET A 1 -7.09 -4.27 6.27
C MET A 1 -7.19 -4.61 4.79
N VAL A 2 -6.52 -3.85 3.92
CA VAL A 2 -6.50 -4.07 2.47
C VAL A 2 -5.05 -4.14 2.01
N THR A 3 -4.73 -5.13 1.18
CA THR A 3 -3.40 -5.31 0.59
C THR A 3 -3.51 -5.16 -0.92
N CYS A 4 -2.68 -4.31 -1.53
CA CYS A 4 -2.72 -4.03 -2.96
C CYS A 4 -1.32 -3.77 -3.53
N ARG A 5 -1.21 -3.80 -4.87
CA ARG A 5 -0.01 -3.42 -5.63
C ARG A 5 -0.39 -2.43 -6.72
N VAL A 6 0.57 -1.63 -7.15
CA VAL A 6 0.48 -0.86 -8.39
C VAL A 6 1.39 -1.56 -9.40
N ASP A 7 0.86 -1.87 -10.58
CA ASP A 7 1.64 -2.57 -11.59
C ASP A 7 2.76 -1.70 -12.13
N GLY A 8 3.93 -2.30 -12.31
CA GLY A 8 5.13 -1.58 -12.76
C GLY A 8 5.85 -0.76 -11.69
N ILE A 9 5.35 -0.67 -10.45
CA ILE A 9 5.96 0.12 -9.37
C ILE A 9 6.27 -0.79 -8.17
N ALA A 10 7.47 -0.66 -7.59
CA ALA A 10 7.83 -1.43 -6.40
C ALA A 10 7.01 -0.99 -5.18
N SER A 11 6.64 -1.93 -4.30
CA SER A 11 5.81 -1.60 -3.14
C SER A 11 6.47 -0.59 -2.18
N SER A 12 7.81 -0.60 -2.10
CA SER A 12 8.61 0.38 -1.36
C SER A 12 8.41 1.80 -1.88
N ASP A 13 8.36 1.96 -3.20
CA ASP A 13 8.31 3.27 -3.84
C ASP A 13 6.90 3.84 -3.70
N VAL A 14 5.87 3.00 -3.88
CA VAL A 14 4.48 3.39 -3.57
C VAL A 14 4.36 3.85 -2.11
N GLY A 15 4.97 3.11 -1.17
CA GLY A 15 4.96 3.52 0.24
C GLY A 15 5.70 4.83 0.50
N ALA A 16 6.84 5.05 -0.16
CA ALA A 16 7.60 6.30 -0.03
C ALA A 16 6.85 7.51 -0.60
N ILE A 17 6.16 7.34 -1.73
CA ILE A 17 5.31 8.38 -2.32
C ILE A 17 4.11 8.67 -1.41
N LEU A 18 3.42 7.64 -0.91
CA LEU A 18 2.30 7.83 0.01
C LEU A 18 2.70 8.58 1.28
N ASP A 19 3.85 8.26 1.87
CA ASP A 19 4.36 8.93 3.06
C ASP A 19 4.81 10.37 2.77
N GLY A 20 5.59 10.58 1.70
CA GLY A 20 6.21 11.87 1.39
C GLY A 20 5.28 12.89 0.75
N ASP A 21 4.45 12.48 -0.22
CA ASP A 21 3.65 13.40 -1.03
C ASP A 21 2.21 13.53 -0.53
N PHE A 22 1.72 12.51 0.18
CA PHE A 22 0.32 12.43 0.62
C PHE A 22 0.14 12.36 2.14
N GLU A 23 1.23 12.27 2.92
CA GLU A 23 1.21 12.12 4.38
C GLU A 23 0.42 10.87 4.86
N ILE A 24 0.43 9.79 4.06
CA ILE A 24 -0.31 8.54 4.33
C ILE A 24 0.67 7.43 4.72
N ALA A 25 0.67 7.09 6.00
CA ALA A 25 1.47 5.99 6.52
C ALA A 25 0.91 4.61 6.14
N VAL A 26 1.73 3.80 5.47
CA VAL A 26 1.41 2.40 5.10
C VAL A 26 2.54 1.45 5.49
N ARG A 27 2.26 0.15 5.44
CA ARG A 27 3.31 -0.88 5.48
C ARG A 27 3.54 -1.43 4.09
N THR A 28 4.80 -1.70 3.78
CA THR A 28 5.24 -2.27 2.50
C THR A 28 6.02 -3.56 2.72
N GLY A 29 6.20 -4.34 1.66
CA GLY A 29 6.96 -5.58 1.68
C GLY A 29 6.10 -6.83 1.92
N LEU A 30 6.72 -7.86 2.52
CA LEU A 30 6.16 -9.22 2.59
C LEU A 30 5.28 -9.46 3.83
N HIS A 31 5.14 -8.48 4.71
CA HIS A 31 4.28 -8.56 5.91
C HIS A 31 4.50 -9.82 6.78
N CYS A 32 5.73 -10.33 6.86
CA CYS A 32 6.09 -11.58 7.53
C CYS A 32 5.41 -12.85 6.97
N ALA A 33 4.87 -12.80 5.75
CA ALA A 33 4.20 -13.90 5.06
C ALA A 33 4.83 -14.21 3.68
N PRO A 34 6.14 -14.51 3.61
CA PRO A 34 6.86 -14.65 2.35
C PRO A 34 6.29 -15.74 1.42
N LEU A 35 5.79 -16.85 1.97
CA LEU A 35 5.20 -17.93 1.18
C LEU A 35 3.89 -17.52 0.51
N VAL A 36 3.02 -16.80 1.24
CA VAL A 36 1.77 -16.26 0.68
C VAL A 36 2.08 -15.26 -0.45
N HIS A 37 3.10 -14.42 -0.26
CA HIS A 37 3.52 -13.49 -1.31
C HIS A 37 4.12 -14.20 -2.53
N ALA A 38 4.77 -15.35 -2.36
CA ALA A 38 5.23 -16.18 -3.47
C ALA A 38 4.04 -16.78 -4.24
N ASP A 39 3.07 -17.37 -3.54
CA ASP A 39 1.86 -17.96 -4.14
C ASP A 39 1.02 -16.90 -4.89
N LEU A 40 0.97 -15.67 -4.38
CA LEU A 40 0.26 -14.54 -4.99
C LEU A 40 1.07 -13.82 -6.09
N GLY A 41 2.30 -14.25 -6.39
CA GLY A 41 3.15 -13.60 -7.41
C GLY A 41 3.55 -12.16 -7.07
N THR A 42 3.61 -11.83 -5.78
CA THR A 42 3.99 -10.50 -5.28
C THR A 42 5.39 -10.48 -4.65
N ALA A 43 6.01 -11.63 -4.39
CA ALA A 43 7.42 -11.70 -4.02
C ALA A 43 8.34 -11.31 -5.21
N PRO A 44 9.54 -10.73 -4.96
CA PRO A 44 10.10 -10.35 -3.67
C PRO A 44 9.69 -8.96 -3.18
N SER A 45 9.08 -8.13 -4.05
CA SER A 45 8.71 -6.75 -3.72
C SER A 45 7.66 -6.65 -2.62
N GLY A 46 6.79 -7.64 -2.50
CA GLY A 46 5.65 -7.64 -1.59
C GLY A 46 4.52 -6.77 -2.10
N ALA A 47 3.80 -6.13 -1.17
CA ALA A 47 2.65 -5.30 -1.48
C ALA A 47 2.57 -4.12 -0.52
N VAL A 48 1.66 -3.19 -0.78
CA VAL A 48 1.29 -2.12 0.14
C VAL A 48 0.08 -2.58 0.95
N ARG A 49 0.07 -2.32 2.26
CA ARG A 49 -1.03 -2.69 3.15
C ARG A 49 -1.54 -1.52 3.97
N PHE A 50 -2.82 -1.21 3.76
CA PHE A 50 -3.59 -0.26 4.55
C PHE A 50 -4.29 -0.97 5.71
N SER A 51 -4.14 -0.42 6.92
CA SER A 51 -4.72 -0.97 8.15
C SER A 51 -5.48 0.13 8.87
N LEU A 52 -6.81 0.03 8.89
CA LEU A 52 -7.68 1.02 9.53
C LEU A 52 -7.78 0.74 11.04
N GLY A 53 -7.90 1.80 11.83
CA GLY A 53 -8.11 1.75 13.27
C GLY A 53 -9.36 2.54 13.71
N PRO A 54 -9.66 2.57 15.01
CA PRO A 54 -10.85 3.27 15.55
C PRO A 54 -10.92 4.77 15.25
N PHE A 55 -9.79 5.37 14.88
CA PHE A 55 -9.67 6.80 14.57
C PHE A 55 -9.60 7.09 13.07
N THR A 56 -9.62 6.07 12.22
CA THR A 56 -9.64 6.28 10.77
C THR A 56 -11.01 6.80 10.35
N THR A 57 -11.02 7.89 9.59
CA THR A 57 -12.23 8.54 9.10
C THR A 57 -12.50 8.21 7.64
N GLU A 58 -13.72 8.48 7.17
CA GLU A 58 -14.06 8.37 5.73
C GLU A 58 -13.18 9.32 4.88
N ALA A 59 -12.84 10.50 5.41
CA ALA A 59 -11.96 11.44 4.73
C ALA A 59 -10.54 10.88 4.52
N ASP A 60 -10.01 10.12 5.47
CA ASP A 60 -8.71 9.44 5.34
C ASP A 60 -8.77 8.36 4.24
N ILE A 61 -9.89 7.63 4.17
CA ILE A 61 -10.11 6.60 3.14
C ILE A 61 -10.18 7.25 1.76
N ASP A 62 -10.94 8.33 1.61
CA ASP A 62 -11.05 9.08 0.37
C ASP A 62 -9.69 9.68 -0.06
N ALA A 63 -8.89 10.16 0.89
CA ALA A 63 -7.54 10.63 0.63
C ALA A 63 -6.64 9.49 0.11
N ALA A 64 -6.69 8.31 0.74
CA ALA A 64 -5.94 7.14 0.29
C ALA A 64 -6.36 6.67 -1.11
N ILE A 65 -7.66 6.69 -1.43
CA ILE A 65 -8.16 6.34 -2.76
C ILE A 65 -7.64 7.34 -3.80
N ARG A 66 -7.72 8.64 -3.54
CA ARG A 66 -7.21 9.68 -4.44
C ARG A 66 -5.70 9.56 -4.67
N ALA A 67 -4.93 9.32 -3.61
CA ALA A 67 -3.48 9.14 -3.69
C ALA A 67 -3.13 7.91 -4.53
N MET A 68 -3.78 6.77 -4.28
CA MET A 68 -3.55 5.55 -5.05
C MET A 68 -3.94 5.70 -6.53
N ALA A 69 -5.02 6.44 -6.83
CA ALA A 69 -5.39 6.75 -8.20
C ALA A 69 -4.32 7.62 -8.90
N ALA A 70 -3.79 8.63 -8.21
CA ALA A 70 -2.72 9.47 -8.74
C ALA A 70 -1.41 8.70 -9.00
N ILE A 71 -1.09 7.71 -8.16
CA ILE A 71 0.09 6.85 -8.32
C ILE A 71 -0.10 5.84 -9.47
N ALA A 72 -1.31 5.31 -9.65
CA ALA A 72 -1.59 4.28 -10.65
C ALA A 72 -1.63 4.82 -12.10
N GLY A 73 -1.93 6.11 -12.29
CA GLY A 73 -2.06 6.74 -13.61
C GLY A 73 -3.46 6.63 -14.18
#